data_AF-A0A2X1N411-F1
#
_entry.id   AF-A0A2X1N411-F1
#
_cell.length_a   1.000
_cell.length_b   1.000
_cell.length_c   1.000
_cell.angle_alpha   90.00
_cell.angle_beta   90.00
_cell.angle_gamma   90.00
#
_symmetry.space_group_name_H-M   'P 1'
#
loop_
_entity.id
_entity.type
_entity.pdbx_description
1 polymer ?
#
loop_
_entity_poly.entity_id
_entity_poly.type
_entity_poly.pdbx_seq_one_letter_code
_entity_poly.pdbx_strand_id
1 'polypeptide(L)'
;MAPFFGRHMLPHRHEQYFQMHFLNSGQIELQLDDHRYSVEAPLFVLTPPSVPHAFITESDADGHVLTVREDLIWPLLEVLYPGTRETFGLPGICLSLADKPDELAALEHYWH
;
A
#
# COMPACT_ATOMS: atom_id res chain seq x y z
N MET A 1 -12.53 -24.48 -14.04
CA MET A 1 -13.31 -23.26 -13.77
C MET A 1 -12.76 -22.71 -12.47
N ALA A 2 -11.96 -21.65 -12.50
CA ALA A 2 -11.34 -21.12 -11.28
C ALA A 2 -12.40 -20.33 -10.52
N PRO A 3 -12.66 -20.62 -9.23
CA PRO A 3 -13.63 -19.88 -8.47
C PRO A 3 -13.05 -18.49 -8.15
N PHE A 4 -13.58 -17.45 -8.80
CA PHE A 4 -13.22 -16.06 -8.57
C PHE A 4 -13.90 -15.58 -7.28
N PHE A 5 -13.25 -15.76 -6.14
CA PHE A 5 -13.70 -15.18 -4.88
C PHE A 5 -12.72 -14.08 -4.47
N GLY A 6 -13.12 -12.83 -4.66
CA GLY A 6 -12.31 -11.69 -4.30
C GLY A 6 -12.66 -10.35 -4.96
N ARG A 7 -12.11 -9.25 -4.42
CA ARG A 7 -12.11 -7.95 -5.11
C ARG A 7 -10.90 -7.91 -6.02
N HIS A 8 -11.12 -7.57 -7.29
CA HIS A 8 -10.08 -7.58 -8.31
C HIS A 8 -9.86 -6.17 -8.87
N MET A 9 -8.67 -5.62 -8.63
CA MET A 9 -8.22 -4.36 -9.19
C MET A 9 -7.14 -4.66 -10.23
N LEU A 10 -7.48 -4.45 -11.50
CA LEU A 10 -6.56 -4.62 -12.62
C LEU A 10 -5.34 -3.70 -12.48
N PRO A 11 -4.20 -4.03 -13.12
CA PRO A 11 -3.02 -3.15 -13.14
C PRO A 11 -3.39 -1.72 -13.54
N HIS A 12 -3.10 -0.78 -12.64
CA HIS A 12 -3.32 0.64 -12.84
C HIS A 12 -2.24 1.44 -12.11
N ARG A 13 -2.21 2.76 -12.35
CA ARG A 13 -1.34 3.69 -11.61
C ARG A 13 -2.10 4.97 -11.37
N HIS A 14 -1.72 5.70 -10.34
CA HIS A 14 -2.31 6.99 -10.01
C HIS A 14 -1.27 8.09 -10.17
N GLU A 15 -1.30 8.77 -11.32
CA GLU A 15 -0.45 9.93 -11.54
C GLU A 15 -0.76 10.98 -10.45
N GLN A 16 0.27 11.45 -9.74
CA GLN A 16 0.21 12.45 -8.66
C GLN A 16 -0.38 12.02 -7.30
N TYR A 17 -0.64 10.73 -7.05
CA TYR A 17 -1.14 10.27 -5.75
C TYR A 17 -0.31 9.15 -5.14
N PHE A 18 0.02 9.30 -3.85
CA PHE A 18 0.43 8.18 -3.03
C PHE A 18 -0.79 7.43 -2.53
N GLN A 19 -0.70 6.10 -2.52
CA GLN A 19 -1.65 5.25 -1.83
C GLN A 19 -0.96 4.44 -0.74
N MET A 20 -1.57 4.42 0.43
CA MET A 20 -1.20 3.54 1.53
C MET A 20 -2.36 2.60 1.77
N HIS A 21 -2.10 1.30 1.63
CA HIS A 21 -3.08 0.26 1.94
C HIS A 21 -2.66 -0.39 3.25
N PHE A 22 -3.56 -0.39 4.22
CA PHE A 22 -3.43 -1.17 5.44
C PHE A 22 -4.45 -2.31 5.38
N LEU A 23 -3.97 -3.54 5.29
CA LEU A 23 -4.83 -4.73 5.31
C LEU A 23 -4.77 -5.33 6.71
N ASN A 24 -5.91 -5.40 7.38
CA ASN A 24 -6.03 -5.88 8.75
C ASN A 24 -6.21 -7.41 8.81
N SER A 25 -6.99 -7.97 7.88
CA SER A 25 -7.23 -9.41 7.78
C SER A 25 -7.36 -9.88 6.33
N GLY A 26 -7.14 -11.18 6.11
CA GLY A 26 -7.31 -11.85 4.81
C GLY A 26 -6.00 -12.02 4.03
N GLN A 27 -6.14 -12.67 2.87
CA GLN A 27 -5.04 -12.92 1.94
C GLN A 27 -5.11 -11.99 0.72
N ILE A 28 -3.95 -11.68 0.18
CA ILE A 28 -3.82 -10.82 -1.00
C ILE A 28 -2.72 -11.31 -1.95
N GLU A 29 -3.05 -11.35 -3.23
CA GLU A 29 -2.06 -11.32 -4.31
C GLU A 29 -1.91 -9.87 -4.76
N LEU A 30 -0.69 -9.35 -4.70
CA LEU A 30 -0.40 -7.98 -5.09
C LEU A 30 0.74 -7.94 -6.12
N GLN A 31 0.58 -7.05 -7.10
CA GLN A 31 1.64 -6.69 -8.02
C GLN A 31 2.04 -5.24 -7.74
N LEU A 32 3.33 -4.99 -7.55
CA LEU A 32 3.94 -3.66 -7.45
C LEU A 32 5.06 -3.61 -8.47
N ASP A 33 4.86 -2.83 -9.53
CA ASP A 33 5.74 -2.80 -10.70
C ASP A 33 5.95 -4.22 -11.27
N ASP A 34 7.19 -4.67 -11.40
CA ASP A 34 7.54 -6.02 -11.85
C ASP A 34 7.52 -7.09 -10.73
N HIS A 35 7.22 -6.70 -9.48
CA HIS A 35 7.24 -7.61 -8.34
C HIS A 35 5.83 -8.12 -8.02
N ARG A 36 5.73 -9.42 -7.73
CA ARG A 36 4.50 -10.09 -7.30
C ARG A 36 4.68 -10.70 -5.93
N TYR A 37 3.68 -10.53 -5.08
CA TYR A 37 3.65 -11.07 -3.73
C TYR A 37 2.33 -11.81 -3.51
N SER A 38 2.39 -12.89 -2.76
CA SER A 38 1.23 -13.61 -2.22
C SER A 38 1.44 -13.66 -0.72
N VAL A 39 0.70 -12.83 0.01
CA VAL A 39 0.96 -12.54 1.43
C VAL A 39 -0.34 -12.45 2.22
N GLU A 40 -0.22 -12.62 3.54
CA GLU A 40 -1.33 -12.59 4.48
C GLU A 40 -1.21 -11.38 5.39
N ALA A 41 -2.37 -10.77 5.73
CA ALA A 41 -2.50 -9.70 6.70
C ALA A 41 -1.94 -10.10 8.10
N PRO A 42 -1.52 -9.13 8.94
CA PRO A 42 -1.60 -7.69 8.74
C PRO A 42 -0.48 -7.15 7.85
N LEU A 43 -0.83 -6.29 6.90
CA LEU A 43 0.08 -5.78 5.87
C LEU A 43 -0.05 -4.28 5.70
N PHE A 44 1.09 -3.64 5.43
CA PHE A 44 1.17 -2.27 4.96
C PHE A 44 1.77 -2.23 3.56
N VAL A 45 1.08 -1.59 2.62
CA VAL A 45 1.53 -1.41 1.24
C VAL A 45 1.59 0.07 0.89
N LEU A 46 2.77 0.56 0.53
CA LEU A 46 2.98 1.90 -0.02
C LEU A 46 3.08 1.83 -1.53
N THR A 47 2.23 2.56 -2.23
CA THR A 47 2.24 2.70 -3.69
C THR A 47 2.48 4.15 -4.07
N PRO A 48 3.68 4.50 -4.55
CA PRO A 48 3.99 5.82 -5.09
C PRO A 48 3.28 6.11 -6.42
N PRO A 49 3.12 7.38 -6.81
CA PRO A 49 2.35 7.78 -7.99
C PRO A 49 2.75 7.11 -9.32
N SER A 50 4.04 6.81 -9.47
CA SER A 50 4.60 6.24 -10.70
C SER A 50 4.55 4.72 -10.77
N VAL A 51 4.19 4.03 -9.68
CA VAL A 51 4.29 2.57 -9.57
C VAL A 51 2.98 1.92 -10.02
N PRO A 52 2.98 1.17 -11.16
CA PRO A 52 1.84 0.36 -11.56
C PRO A 52 1.57 -0.71 -10.50
N HIS A 53 0.32 -0.95 -10.18
CA HIS A 53 -0.07 -1.89 -9.15
C HIS A 53 -1.41 -2.57 -9.43
N ALA A 54 -1.56 -3.77 -8.91
CA ALA A 54 -2.77 -4.58 -8.99
C ALA A 54 -2.98 -5.31 -7.66
N PHE A 55 -4.23 -5.56 -7.32
CA PHE A 55 -4.61 -6.26 -6.09
C PHE A 55 -5.71 -7.27 -6.36
N ILE A 56 -5.53 -8.46 -5.81
CA ILE A 56 -6.55 -9.50 -5.74
C ILE A 56 -6.66 -9.90 -4.28
N THR A 57 -7.75 -9.54 -3.64
CA THR A 57 -8.02 -9.90 -2.23
C THR A 57 -9.15 -10.89 -2.15
N GLU A 58 -9.14 -11.78 -1.16
CA GLU A 58 -10.32 -12.63 -0.89
C GLU A 58 -11.53 -11.80 -0.42
N SER A 59 -12.72 -12.41 -0.39
CA SER A 59 -13.98 -11.70 -0.09
C SER A 59 -14.12 -11.26 1.37
N ASP A 60 -13.38 -11.89 2.27
CA ASP A 60 -13.32 -11.62 3.71
C ASP A 60 -12.13 -10.72 4.09
N ALA A 61 -11.34 -10.27 3.11
CA ALA A 61 -10.26 -9.33 3.33
C ALA A 61 -10.81 -7.97 3.77
N ASP A 62 -10.22 -7.41 4.82
CA ASP A 62 -10.64 -6.14 5.43
C ASP A 62 -9.46 -5.22 5.65
N GLY A 63 -9.68 -3.92 5.49
CA GLY A 63 -8.64 -2.92 5.56
C GLY A 63 -9.04 -1.57 4.98
N HIS A 64 -8.06 -0.68 4.90
CA HIS A 64 -8.24 0.72 4.54
C HIS A 64 -7.25 1.16 3.47
N VAL A 65 -7.69 2.11 2.65
CA VAL A 65 -6.84 2.76 1.66
C VAL A 65 -6.86 4.26 1.90
N LEU A 66 -5.69 4.85 2.13
CA LEU A 66 -5.51 6.29 2.19
C LEU A 66 -4.83 6.76 0.90
N THR A 67 -5.55 7.57 0.13
CA THR A 67 -5.05 8.20 -1.09
C THR A 67 -4.74 9.66 -0.80
N VAL A 68 -3.49 10.08 -1.02
CA VAL A 68 -3.02 11.44 -0.73
C VAL A 68 -2.35 12.02 -1.95
N ARG A 69 -2.65 13.27 -2.27
CA ARG A 69 -1.97 13.98 -3.37
C ARG A 69 -0.49 14.17 -3.03
N GLU A 70 0.37 13.93 -4.01
CA GLU A 70 1.83 14.07 -3.88
C GLU A 70 2.23 15.48 -3.45
N ASP A 71 1.53 16.52 -3.91
CA ASP A 71 1.80 17.91 -3.54
C ASP A 71 1.50 18.24 -2.07
N LEU A 72 0.68 17.43 -1.39
CA LEU A 72 0.42 17.55 0.06
C LEU A 72 1.48 16.84 0.90
N ILE A 73 1.99 15.71 0.41
CA ILE A 73 3.03 14.94 1.11
C ILE A 73 4.40 15.57 0.95
N TRP A 74 4.68 16.15 -0.22
CA TRP A 74 6.01 16.64 -0.56
C TRP A 74 6.58 17.68 0.43
N PRO A 75 5.84 18.71 0.87
CA PRO A 75 6.33 19.65 1.88
C PRO A 75 6.67 18.98 3.22
N LEU A 76 5.91 17.93 3.60
CA LEU A 76 6.18 17.17 4.82
C LEU A 76 7.48 16.37 4.69
N LEU A 77 7.69 15.71 3.55
CA LEU A 77 8.92 14.97 3.27
C LEU A 77 10.15 15.89 3.20
N GLU A 78 10.04 17.09 2.65
CA GLU A 78 11.15 18.06 2.64
C GLU A 78 11.56 18.49 4.05
N VAL A 79 10.61 18.63 4.97
CA VAL A 79 10.91 18.94 6.39
C VAL A 79 11.58 17.78 7.09
N LEU A 80 11.11 16.56 6.85
CA LEU A 80 11.64 15.34 7.49
C LEU A 80 12.98 14.90 6.87
N TYR A 81 13.17 15.13 5.57
CA TYR A 81 14.33 14.69 4.77
C TYR A 81 14.77 15.79 3.78
N PRO A 82 15.46 16.85 4.24
CA PRO A 82 15.83 17.98 3.38
C PRO A 82 16.74 17.57 2.20
N GLY A 83 16.36 17.93 0.96
CA GLY A 83 17.23 17.87 -0.22
C GLY A 83 17.03 16.73 -1.23
N THR A 84 15.86 16.10 -1.27
CA THR A 84 15.67 14.78 -1.94
C THR A 84 14.65 14.76 -3.09
N ARG A 85 14.32 15.93 -3.68
CA ARG A 85 13.26 16.04 -4.71
C ARG A 85 13.45 15.15 -5.94
N GLU A 86 14.69 14.87 -6.30
CA GLU A 86 15.01 14.00 -7.44
C GLU A 86 15.35 12.55 -7.01
N THR A 87 15.40 12.26 -5.71
CA THR A 87 15.96 11.00 -5.18
C THR A 87 14.91 9.94 -4.86
N PHE A 88 13.64 10.32 -4.75
CA PHE A 88 12.56 9.42 -4.35
C PHE A 88 11.84 8.79 -5.54
N GLY A 89 12.59 8.09 -6.39
CA GLY A 89 12.04 6.95 -7.14
C GLY A 89 11.69 5.83 -6.15
N LEU A 90 10.76 6.11 -5.23
CA LEU A 90 10.37 5.16 -4.19
C LEU A 90 9.78 3.94 -4.91
N PRO A 91 10.31 2.74 -4.66
CA PRO A 91 9.64 1.54 -5.13
C PRO A 91 8.31 1.39 -4.39
N GLY A 92 7.39 0.63 -4.98
CA GLY A 92 6.29 0.08 -4.19
C GLY A 92 6.87 -0.75 -3.05
N ILE A 93 6.30 -0.63 -1.85
CA ILE A 93 6.75 -1.37 -0.67
C ILE A 93 5.59 -2.21 -0.17
N CYS A 94 5.85 -3.49 0.10
CA CYS A 94 4.94 -4.38 0.83
C CYS A 94 5.64 -4.88 2.09
N LEU A 95 5.08 -4.59 3.26
CA LEU A 95 5.62 -4.97 4.56
C LEU A 95 4.59 -5.78 5.35
N SER A 96 5.04 -6.91 5.92
CA SER A 96 4.29 -7.58 6.98
C SER A 96 4.45 -6.82 8.30
N LEU A 97 3.33 -6.71 9.01
CA LEU A 97 3.23 -6.12 10.35
C LEU A 97 3.10 -7.17 11.45
N ALA A 98 3.13 -8.47 11.10
CA ALA A 98 2.93 -9.56 12.06
C ALA A 98 3.95 -9.57 13.20
N ASP A 99 5.16 -9.06 12.96
CA ASP A 99 6.25 -8.93 13.93
C ASP A 99 6.42 -7.49 14.46
N LYS A 100 5.46 -6.60 14.21
CA LYS A 100 5.50 -5.14 14.50
C LYS A 100 4.27 -4.70 15.28
N PRO A 101 4.15 -5.09 16.57
CA PRO A 101 2.94 -4.86 17.35
C PRO A 101 2.68 -3.39 17.65
N ASP A 102 3.72 -2.56 17.80
CA ASP A 102 3.58 -1.14 18.12
C ASP A 102 3.06 -0.36 16.89
N GLU A 103 3.60 -0.65 15.70
CA GLU A 103 3.12 -0.07 14.44
C GLU A 103 1.71 -0.52 14.11
N LEU A 104 1.38 -1.79 14.33
CA LEU A 104 0.03 -2.31 14.13
C LEU A 104 -0.97 -1.58 15.03
N ALA A 105 -0.67 -1.45 16.32
CA ALA A 105 -1.53 -0.73 17.27
C ALA A 105 -1.72 0.75 16.88
N ALA A 106 -0.68 1.41 16.36
CA ALA A 106 -0.79 2.77 15.87
C ALA A 106 -1.70 2.87 14.64
N LEU A 107 -1.55 1.98 13.66
CA LEU A 107 -2.41 1.94 12.48
C LEU A 107 -3.86 1.65 12.85
N GLU A 108 -4.12 0.66 13.70
CA GLU A 108 -5.46 0.38 14.22
C GLU A 108 -6.06 1.63 14.89
N HIS A 109 -5.30 2.34 15.72
CA HIS A 109 -5.77 3.57 16.37
C HIS A 109 -6.17 4.67 15.38
N TYR A 110 -5.40 4.89 14.31
CA TYR A 110 -5.69 5.94 13.33
C TYR A 110 -6.81 5.59 12.34
N TRP A 111 -7.09 4.30 12.16
CA TRP A 111 -8.09 3.81 11.19
C TRP A 111 -9.36 3.23 11.83
N HIS A 112 -9.49 3.32 13.16
CA HIS A 112 -10.69 2.96 13.93
C HIS A 112 -11.92 3.84 13.65
#